data_AF-A0A520FSJ0-F1
#
_entry.id   AF-A0A520FSJ0-F1
#
_cell.length_a   1.000
_cell.length_b   1.000
_cell.length_c   1.000
_cell.angle_alpha   90.00
_cell.angle_beta   90.00
_cell.angle_gamma   90.00
#
_symmetry.space_group_name_H-M   'P 1'
#
loop_
_entity.id
_entity.type
_entity.pdbx_description
1 polymer ?
#
loop_
_entity_poly.entity_id
_entity_poly.type
_entity_poly.pdbx_seq_one_letter_code
_entity_poly.pdbx_strand_id
1 'polypeptide(L)' 'AELFAHSVKPEFVYRHRWQPHDLVFWDNRSVMHLAAGTPDALRRKLYRTTVQGDVPF' A
#
# COMPACT_ATOMS: atom_id res chain seq x y z
N ALA A 1 17.23 -7.54 -9.93
CA ALA A 1 17.48 -6.49 -8.92
C ALA A 1 17.08 -5.11 -9.42
N GLU A 2 17.39 -4.76 -10.68
CA GLU A 2 17.09 -3.45 -11.28
C GLU A 2 15.60 -3.06 -11.23
N LEU A 3 14.67 -3.94 -11.62
CA LEU A 3 13.23 -3.64 -11.58
C LEU A 3 12.73 -3.33 -10.17
N PHE A 4 13.19 -4.08 -9.16
CA PHE A 4 12.83 -3.82 -7.77
C PHE A 4 13.36 -2.45 -7.32
N ALA A 5 14.63 -2.15 -7.61
CA ALA A 5 15.23 -0.85 -7.30
C ALA A 5 14.51 0.31 -8.02
N HIS A 6 14.12 0.11 -9.28
CA HIS A 6 13.35 1.09 -10.05
C HIS A 6 11.96 1.31 -9.45
N SER A 7 11.27 0.25 -9.03
CA SER A 7 9.89 0.32 -8.56
C SER A 7 9.70 1.06 -7.24
N VAL A 8 10.77 1.25 -6.47
CA VAL A 8 10.76 1.92 -5.16
C VAL A 8 11.36 3.31 -5.18
N LYS A 9 11.63 3.87 -6.38
CA LYS A 9 12.15 5.22 -6.52
C LYS A 9 11.18 6.25 -5.91
N PRO A 10 11.67 7.30 -5.21
CA PRO A 10 10.82 8.22 -4.46
C PRO A 10 9.72 8.89 -5.28
N GLU A 11 9.95 9.18 -6.55
CA GLU A 11 8.98 9.77 -7.47
C GLU A 11 7.74 8.89 -7.75
N PHE A 12 7.83 7.58 -7.50
CA PHE A 12 6.71 6.64 -7.65
C PHE A 12 6.01 6.33 -6.32
N VAL A 13 6.48 6.90 -5.20
CA VAL A 13 6.02 6.53 -3.85
C VAL A 13 5.06 7.58 -3.30
N TYR A 14 3.80 7.18 -3.15
CA TYR A 14 2.87 7.84 -2.25
C TYR A 14 3.00 7.26 -0.83
N ARG A 15 3.21 8.11 0.18
CA ARG A 15 3.27 7.69 1.60
C ARG A 15 2.13 8.32 2.40
N HIS A 16 1.18 7.47 2.81
CA HIS A 16 0.05 7.89 3.63
C HIS A 16 0.39 7.87 5.13
N ARG A 17 0.08 8.96 5.84
CA ARG A 17 0.16 9.05 7.31
C ARG A 17 -1.25 8.90 7.89
N TRP A 18 -1.61 7.67 8.24
CA TRP A 18 -2.93 7.33 8.75
C TRP A 18 -3.37 8.20 9.93
N GLN A 19 -4.60 8.69 9.86
CA GLN A 19 -5.39 9.21 10.97
C GLN A 19 -6.62 8.32 11.21
N PRO A 20 -7.22 8.38 12.41
CA PRO A 20 -8.50 7.72 12.65
C PRO A 20 -9.54 8.14 11.61
N HIS A 21 -10.29 7.18 11.09
CA HIS A 21 -11.35 7.35 10.09
C HIS A 21 -10.89 7.66 8.65
N ASP A 22 -9.58 7.65 8.37
CA ASP A 22 -9.11 7.70 6.98
C ASP A 22 -9.51 6.45 6.19
N LEU A 23 -9.82 6.67 4.91
CA LEU A 23 -9.98 5.62 3.91
C LEU A 23 -8.98 5.86 2.78
N VAL A 24 -8.16 4.86 2.49
CA VAL A 24 -7.32 4.82 1.30
C VAL A 24 -7.88 3.76 0.36
N PHE A 25 -8.12 4.16 -0.88
CA PHE A 25 -8.54 3.29 -1.97
C PHE A 25 -7.49 3.34 -3.07
N TRP A 26 -7.14 2.18 -3.63
CA TRP A 26 -6.14 2.09 -4.70
C TRP A 26 -6.51 1.02 -5.72
N ASP A 27 -6.03 1.19 -6.94
CA ASP A 27 -6.10 0.17 -7.98
C ASP A 27 -4.95 -0.84 -7.82
N ASN A 28 -5.28 -2.07 -7.44
CA ASN A 28 -4.29 -3.12 -7.21
C ASN A 28 -3.69 -3.69 -8.51
N ARG A 29 -4.17 -3.29 -9.68
CA ARG A 29 -3.60 -3.69 -10.99
C ARG A 29 -2.34 -2.92 -11.34
N SER A 30 -2.14 -1.73 -10.75
CA SER A 30 -1.16 -0.75 -11.21
C SER A 30 -0.18 -0.29 -10.13
N VAL A 31 -0.24 -0.85 -8.92
CA VAL A 31 0.60 -0.42 -7.79
C VAL A 31 1.13 -1.59 -6.97
N MET A 32 2.23 -1.34 -6.27
CA MET A 32 2.67 -2.14 -5.13
C MET A 32 2.49 -1.34 -3.85
N HIS A 33 2.25 -2.01 -2.72
CA HIS A 33 2.11 -1.36 -1.42
C HIS A 33 2.96 -2.04 -0.35
N LEU A 34 3.44 -1.24 0.60
CA LEU A 34 4.21 -1.68 1.76
C LEU A 34 3.55 -1.17 3.04
N ALA A 35 3.25 -2.09 3.97
CA ALA A 35 2.92 -1.71 5.34
C ALA A 35 4.22 -1.44 6.10
N ALA A 36 4.55 -0.17 6.34
CA ALA A 36 5.79 0.28 6.97
C ALA A 36 5.94 -0.05 8.48
N GLY A 37 5.21 -1.06 8.98
CA GLY A 37 5.22 -1.47 10.38
C GLY A 37 4.41 -0.56 11.31
N THR A 38 4.45 -0.88 12.59
CA THR A 38 3.91 -0.09 13.71
C THR A 38 4.86 -0.35 14.89
N PRO A 39 5.18 0.65 15.74
CA PRO A 39 6.00 0.42 16.92
C PRO A 39 5.47 -0.75 17.75
N ASP A 40 6.36 -1.62 18.24
CA ASP A 40 5.97 -2.89 18.89
C ASP A 40 5.06 -2.71 20.11
N ALA A 41 5.18 -1.59 20.82
CA ALA A 41 4.34 -1.25 21.96
C ALA A 41 2.91 -0.81 21.57
N LEU A 42 2.65 -0.55 20.29
CA LEU A 42 1.38 -0.02 19.79
C LEU A 42 0.66 -1.07 18.93
N ARG A 43 -0.66 -1.16 19.13
CA ARG A 43 -1.53 -1.99 18.30
C ARG A 43 -2.08 -1.18 17.13
N ARG A 44 -1.97 -1.72 15.91
CA ARG A 44 -2.63 -1.17 14.71
C ARG A 44 -3.61 -2.17 14.12
N LYS A 45 -4.86 -1.74 13.92
CA LYS A 45 -5.92 -2.51 13.27
C LYS A 45 -6.44 -1.72 12.08
N LEU A 46 -6.53 -2.36 10.92
CA LEU A 46 -7.19 -1.82 9.74
C LEU A 46 -8.33 -2.76 9.33
N TYR A 47 -9.33 -2.20 8.66
CA TYR A 47 -10.37 -2.95 7.99
C TYR A 47 -10.13 -2.85 6.49
N ARG A 48 -10.12 -3.98 5.80
CA ARG A 48 -9.89 -4.05 4.35
C ARG A 48 -11.02 -4.81 3.70
N THR A 49 -11.56 -4.23 2.63
CA THR A 49 -12.31 -4.95 1.61
C THR A 49 -11.50 -4.97 0.32
N THR A 50 -11.76 -5.95 -0.53
CA THR A 50 -11.06 -6.10 -1.81
C THR A 50 -12.10 -6.32 -2.90
N VAL A 51 -11.99 -5.51 -3.97
CA VAL A 51 -12.82 -5.67 -5.17
C VAL A 51 -12.20 -6.77 -6.02
N GLN A 52 -13.01 -7.73 -6.48
CA GLN A 52 -12.57 -8.80 -7.35
C GLN A 52 -12.08 -8.26 -8.70
N GLY A 53 -10.95 -8.77 -9.19
CA GLY A 53 -10.39 -8.45 -10.50
C GLY A 53 -10.68 -9.50 -11.58
N ASP A 54 -10.03 -9.32 -12.72
CA ASP A 54 -10.03 -10.18 -13.90
C ASP A 54 -8.61 -10.74 -14.18
N VAL A 55 -8.45 -11.52 -15.26
CA VAL A 55 -7.15 -12.02 -15.71
C VAL A 55 -6.40 -10.89 -16.44
N PRO A 56 -5.14 -10.57 -16.05
CA PRO A 56 -4.32 -9.56 -16.74
C PRO A 56 -4.01 -9.94 -18.20
N PHE A 57 -3.81 -8.94 -19.07
CA PHE A 57 -3.43 -9.09 -20.48
C PHE A 57 -2.24 -8.19 -20.85
#